data_AF-A0A2V7CC44-F1
#
_entry.id   AF-A0A2V7CC44-F1
#
_cell.length_a   1.000
_cell.length_b   1.000
_cell.length_c   1.000
_cell.angle_alpha   90.00
_cell.angle_beta   90.00
_cell.angle_gamma   90.00
#
_symmetry.space_group_name_H-M   'P 1'
#
loop_
_entity.id
_entity.type
_entity.pdbx_description
1 polymer ?
#
loop_
_entity_poly.entity_id
_entity_poly.type
_entity_poly.pdbx_seq_one_letter_code
_entity_poly.pdbx_strand_id
1 'polypeptide(L)'
;MLLGASRVSAAGDRSAATGRSGGGGAVIRAAKQATSMIPLVMTGSSDPVAEGLVASMARPGGNVTGMSFMNAELSSKRLELLKEAVPRVARLAVILDPVTSQLELRATQAAARRLGVTLKLMEVRNADDLARVFAALDKERPDALTCSSMR
;
A
#
# COMPACT_ATOMS: atom_id res chain seq x y z
N MET A 1 7.20 14.98 -53.34
CA MET A 1 7.81 14.43 -52.10
C MET A 1 7.36 15.33 -50.96
N LEU A 2 6.23 15.17 -50.27
CA LEU A 2 5.69 14.01 -49.51
C LEU A 2 6.80 13.29 -48.73
N LEU A 3 6.71 13.00 -47.42
CA LEU A 3 5.78 13.29 -46.33
C LEU A 3 6.48 12.67 -45.08
N GLY A 4 6.30 13.20 -43.86
CA GLY A 4 6.88 12.52 -42.69
C GLY A 4 6.64 13.14 -41.31
N ALA A 5 5.63 13.99 -41.14
CA ALA A 5 5.15 14.36 -39.81
C ALA A 5 4.34 13.18 -39.25
N SER A 6 4.94 12.40 -38.34
CA SER A 6 4.24 11.30 -37.69
C SER A 6 3.38 11.84 -36.54
N ARG A 7 2.09 11.60 -36.70
CA ARG A 7 0.98 12.11 -35.88
C ARG A 7 1.03 11.53 -34.46
N VAL A 8 0.86 12.40 -33.47
CA VAL A 8 0.32 12.01 -32.16
C VAL A 8 -1.14 11.60 -32.38
N SER A 9 -1.39 10.29 -32.36
CA SER A 9 -2.75 9.74 -32.38
C SER A 9 -3.23 9.60 -30.93
N ALA A 10 -4.21 10.40 -30.57
CA ALA A 10 -5.03 10.17 -29.40
C ALA A 10 -6.03 9.02 -29.66
N ALA A 11 -6.50 8.43 -28.55
CA ALA A 11 -7.59 7.47 -28.38
C ALA A 11 -7.24 5.97 -28.50
N GLY A 12 -7.28 5.31 -27.34
CA GLY A 12 -7.17 3.87 -27.14
C GLY A 12 -7.26 3.53 -25.66
N ASP A 13 -8.40 3.83 -25.04
CA ASP A 13 -8.78 3.41 -23.69
C ASP A 13 -8.67 1.88 -23.55
N ARG A 14 -7.94 1.45 -22.51
CA ARG A 14 -8.19 0.21 -21.75
C ARG A 14 -7.26 0.19 -20.53
N SER A 15 -7.83 0.64 -19.41
CA SER A 15 -7.75 -0.03 -18.10
C SER A 15 -6.51 -0.92 -17.87
N ALA A 16 -5.43 -0.30 -17.39
CA ALA A 16 -4.35 -1.02 -16.71
C ALA A 16 -4.13 -0.35 -15.36
N ALA A 17 -4.80 -0.92 -14.36
CA ALA A 17 -4.54 -0.83 -12.94
C ALA A 17 -3.60 0.31 -12.52
N THR A 18 -4.17 1.48 -12.29
CA THR A 18 -3.59 2.56 -11.49
C THR A 18 -3.46 2.11 -10.03
N GLY A 19 -2.57 1.15 -9.78
CA GLY A 19 -1.89 1.03 -8.51
C GLY A 19 -0.89 2.18 -8.45
N ARG A 20 -1.31 3.32 -7.90
CA ARG A 20 -0.40 4.42 -7.57
C ARG A 20 0.54 3.94 -6.48
N SER A 21 1.60 3.19 -6.83
CA SER A 21 2.72 3.02 -5.92
C SER A 21 3.29 4.41 -5.66
N GLY A 22 3.59 4.71 -4.39
CA GLY A 22 4.24 5.97 -4.02
C GLY A 22 5.42 6.23 -4.95
N GLY A 23 5.65 7.50 -5.31
CA GLY A 23 6.49 7.92 -6.45
C GLY A 23 7.83 7.20 -6.67
N GLY A 24 8.40 6.56 -5.63
CA GLY A 24 9.60 5.70 -5.74
C GLY A 24 9.49 4.56 -6.76
N GLY A 25 8.34 3.88 -6.89
CA GLY A 25 8.22 2.75 -7.84
C GLY A 25 8.34 3.18 -9.31
N ALA A 26 7.77 4.34 -9.65
CA ALA A 26 7.89 4.92 -10.98
C ALA A 26 9.32 5.38 -11.29
N VAL A 27 10.00 5.98 -10.30
CA VAL A 27 11.39 6.42 -10.43
C VAL A 27 12.32 5.22 -10.66
N ILE A 28 12.18 4.14 -9.90
CA ILE A 28 13.01 2.93 -10.08
C ILE A 28 12.74 2.27 -11.43
N ARG A 29 11.49 2.24 -11.92
CA ARG A 29 11.20 1.72 -13.27
C ARG A 29 11.88 2.54 -14.37
N ALA A 30 11.81 3.87 -14.29
CA ALA A 30 12.48 4.74 -15.24
C ALA A 30 14.01 4.55 -15.21
N ALA A 31 14.60 4.46 -14.01
CA ALA A 31 16.03 4.21 -13.84
C ALA A 31 16.44 2.84 -14.41
N LYS A 32 15.65 1.78 -14.18
CA LYS A 32 15.90 0.43 -14.71
C LYS A 32 15.84 0.39 -16.25
N GLN A 33 15.04 1.24 -16.88
CA GLN A 33 15.00 1.40 -18.34
C GLN A 33 16.23 2.15 -18.87
N ALA A 34 16.77 3.09 -18.09
CA ALA A 34 17.95 3.86 -18.46
C ALA A 34 19.26 3.09 -18.28
N THR A 35 19.31 2.11 -17.37
CA THR A 35 20.52 1.30 -17.13
C THR A 35 20.21 -0.10 -16.61
N SER A 36 20.89 -1.08 -17.19
CA SER A 36 20.93 -2.48 -16.72
C SER A 36 22.26 -2.84 -16.03
N MET A 37 23.25 -1.95 -16.06
CA MET A 37 24.61 -2.20 -15.53
C MET A 37 24.87 -1.51 -14.20
N ILE A 38 24.35 -0.30 -14.02
CA ILE A 38 24.57 0.46 -12.78
C ILE A 38 23.66 -0.14 -11.70
N PRO A 39 24.17 -0.52 -10.52
CA PRO A 39 23.35 -0.99 -9.42
C PRO A 39 22.36 0.09 -8.95
N LEU A 40 21.09 -0.27 -8.85
CA LEU A 40 20.01 0.58 -8.37
C LEU A 40 19.57 0.10 -6.98
N VAL A 41 19.64 0.99 -5.99
CA VAL A 41 19.23 0.70 -4.60
C VAL A 41 17.94 1.44 -4.27
N MET A 42 16.84 0.70 -4.12
CA MET A 42 15.55 1.25 -3.69
C MET A 42 15.53 1.43 -2.16
N THR A 43 14.99 2.55 -1.69
CA THR A 43 14.87 2.85 -0.25
C THR A 43 13.48 2.61 0.31
N GLY A 44 12.50 2.34 -0.55
CA GLY A 44 11.13 2.06 -0.14
C GLY A 44 10.24 1.67 -1.31
N SER A 45 9.73 0.45 -1.28
CA SER A 45 8.66 -0.05 -2.13
C SER A 45 7.65 -0.79 -1.25
N SER A 46 6.37 -0.69 -1.57
CA SER A 46 5.34 -1.46 -0.85
C SER A 46 5.36 -2.93 -1.21
N ASP A 47 5.64 -3.24 -2.48
CA ASP A 47 5.78 -4.61 -2.97
C ASP A 47 6.60 -4.60 -4.27
N PRO A 48 7.94 -4.71 -4.18
CA PRO A 48 8.80 -4.59 -5.36
C PRO A 48 8.68 -5.79 -6.31
N VAL A 49 8.11 -6.91 -5.85
CA VAL A 49 7.84 -8.09 -6.68
C VAL A 49 6.57 -7.86 -7.50
N ALA A 50 5.46 -7.48 -6.84
CA ALA A 50 4.20 -7.17 -7.54
C ALA A 50 4.34 -5.96 -8.47
N GLU A 51 5.22 -5.00 -8.14
CA GLU A 51 5.55 -3.86 -9.00
C GLU A 51 6.50 -4.21 -10.17
N GLY A 52 7.00 -5.46 -10.25
CA GLY A 52 7.91 -5.93 -11.31
C GLY A 52 9.32 -5.33 -11.24
N LEU A 53 9.69 -4.75 -10.10
CA LEU A 53 11.02 -4.16 -9.90
C LEU A 53 12.07 -5.25 -9.74
N VAL A 54 11.74 -6.32 -9.00
CA VAL A 54 12.60 -7.47 -8.72
C VAL A 54 11.85 -8.79 -8.93
N ALA A 55 12.56 -9.88 -9.25
CA ALA A 55 11.94 -11.20 -9.45
C ALA A 55 11.55 -11.88 -8.13
N SER A 56 12.32 -11.66 -7.07
CA SER A 56 12.01 -12.13 -5.71
C SER A 56 12.74 -11.29 -4.67
N MET A 57 12.24 -11.30 -3.44
CA MET A 57 12.89 -10.61 -2.31
C MET A 57 14.24 -11.25 -1.95
N ALA A 58 14.35 -12.58 -2.00
CA ALA A 58 15.58 -13.29 -1.63
C ALA A 58 16.66 -13.22 -2.73
N ARG A 59 16.24 -13.16 -3.99
CA ARG A 59 17.12 -13.08 -5.17
C ARG A 59 16.49 -12.17 -6.22
N PRO A 60 16.88 -10.88 -6.26
CA PRO A 60 16.24 -9.89 -7.13
C PRO A 60 16.35 -10.16 -8.63
N GLY A 61 17.40 -10.86 -9.08
CA GLY A 61 17.55 -11.33 -10.45
C GLY A 61 17.94 -10.26 -11.49
N GLY A 62 18.41 -9.09 -11.06
CA GLY A 62 18.84 -7.99 -11.94
C GLY A 62 19.68 -6.96 -11.19
N ASN A 63 19.80 -5.75 -11.74
CA ASN A 63 20.58 -4.66 -11.12
C ASN A 63 19.82 -3.86 -10.04
N VAL A 64 18.58 -4.25 -9.70
CA VAL A 64 17.77 -3.59 -8.67
C VAL A 64 17.83 -4.39 -7.37
N THR A 65 18.13 -3.71 -6.27
CA THR A 65 18.11 -4.25 -4.90
C THR A 65 17.60 -3.17 -3.93
N GLY A 66 17.47 -3.48 -2.63
CA GLY A 66 17.23 -2.48 -1.59
C GLY A 66 16.21 -2.90 -0.54
N MET A 67 15.46 -1.93 -0.02
CA MET A 67 14.53 -2.11 1.10
C MET A 67 13.07 -1.94 0.66
N SER A 68 12.18 -2.75 1.24
CA SER A 68 10.73 -2.63 1.11
C SER A 68 10.06 -2.40 2.47
N PHE A 69 8.85 -1.85 2.45
CA PHE A 69 8.02 -1.72 3.64
C PHE A 69 7.19 -3.00 3.83
N MET A 70 7.36 -3.68 4.96
CA MET A 70 6.62 -4.92 5.29
C MET A 70 5.23 -4.63 5.85
N ASN A 71 4.51 -3.67 5.26
CA ASN A 71 3.24 -3.20 5.83
C ASN A 71 2.16 -4.28 5.78
N ALA A 72 2.08 -5.04 4.68
CA ALA A 72 1.07 -6.08 4.53
C ALA A 72 1.30 -7.26 5.48
N GLU A 73 2.54 -7.74 5.57
CA GLU A 73 2.94 -8.84 6.45
C GLU A 73 2.73 -8.45 7.92
N LEU A 74 3.11 -7.22 8.29
CA LEU A 74 2.96 -6.73 9.67
C LEU A 74 1.51 -6.37 10.01
N SER A 75 0.68 -5.97 9.04
CA SER A 75 -0.72 -5.60 9.32
C SER A 75 -1.52 -6.75 9.93
N SER A 76 -1.31 -7.98 9.41
CA SER A 76 -1.94 -9.17 9.95
C SER A 76 -1.42 -9.49 11.35
N LYS A 77 -0.08 -9.38 11.54
CA LYS A 77 0.55 -9.69 12.83
C LYS A 77 0.15 -8.73 13.93
N ARG A 78 0.03 -7.44 13.63
CA ARG A 78 -0.46 -6.41 14.58
C ARG A 78 -1.83 -6.76 15.12
N LEU A 79 -2.73 -7.28 14.27
CA LEU A 79 -4.06 -7.69 14.71
C LEU A 79 -4.04 -8.96 15.57
N GLU A 80 -3.18 -9.92 15.24
CA GLU A 80 -2.94 -11.09 16.11
C GLU A 80 -2.46 -10.68 17.49
N LEU A 81 -1.45 -9.79 17.54
CA LEU A 81 -0.89 -9.29 18.80
C LEU A 81 -1.91 -8.48 19.60
N LEU A 82 -2.74 -7.68 18.94
CA LEU A 82 -3.85 -6.97 19.59
C LEU A 82 -4.84 -7.96 20.22
N LYS A 83 -5.18 -9.05 19.52
CA LYS A 83 -6.08 -10.08 20.04
C LYS A 83 -5.46 -10.86 21.19
N GLU A 84 -4.15 -11.08 21.17
CA GLU A 84 -3.40 -11.70 22.27
C GLU A 84 -3.38 -10.81 23.51
N ALA A 85 -3.08 -9.51 23.34
CA ALA A 85 -3.03 -8.55 24.44
C ALA A 85 -4.43 -8.21 24.99
N VAL A 86 -5.44 -8.14 24.13
CA VAL A 86 -6.84 -7.84 24.48
C VAL A 86 -7.76 -8.91 23.89
N PRO A 87 -7.91 -10.08 24.55
CA PRO A 87 -8.68 -11.21 24.02
C PRO A 87 -10.14 -10.91 23.70
N ARG A 88 -10.72 -9.92 24.38
CA ARG A 88 -12.14 -9.53 24.21
C ARG A 88 -12.38 -8.55 23.07
N VAL A 89 -11.34 -8.08 22.37
CA VAL A 89 -11.51 -7.15 21.26
C VAL A 89 -12.38 -7.81 20.17
N ALA A 90 -13.47 -7.16 19.79
CA ALA A 90 -14.41 -7.63 18.77
C ALA A 90 -14.65 -6.57 17.68
N ARG A 91 -14.46 -5.29 18.01
CA ARG A 91 -14.67 -4.15 17.13
C ARG A 91 -13.41 -3.30 17.08
N LEU A 92 -12.76 -3.26 15.92
CA LEU A 92 -11.55 -2.47 15.72
C LEU A 92 -11.82 -1.36 14.71
N ALA A 93 -11.56 -0.12 15.11
CA ALA A 93 -11.48 0.98 14.16
C ALA A 93 -10.09 1.03 13.52
N VAL A 94 -10.06 1.25 12.21
CA VAL A 94 -8.83 1.36 11.42
C VAL A 94 -8.85 2.71 10.73
N ILE A 95 -7.97 3.62 11.16
CA ILE A 95 -7.73 4.87 10.45
C ILE A 95 -6.80 4.57 9.28
N LEU A 96 -7.17 5.03 8.09
CA LEU A 96 -6.42 4.77 6.86
C LEU A 96 -6.23 6.01 6.01
N ASP A 97 -5.03 6.10 5.42
CA ASP A 97 -4.73 7.05 4.35
C ASP A 97 -5.34 6.53 3.02
N PRO A 98 -5.96 7.37 2.18
CA PRO A 98 -6.42 6.99 0.83
C PRO A 98 -5.38 6.30 -0.05
N VAL A 99 -4.08 6.57 0.17
CA VAL A 99 -2.97 5.96 -0.56
C VAL A 99 -2.47 4.66 0.07
N THR A 100 -3.12 4.17 1.13
CA THR A 100 -2.84 2.86 1.74
C THR A 100 -2.92 1.77 0.67
N SER A 101 -1.93 0.87 0.66
CA SER A 101 -1.88 -0.22 -0.32
C SER A 101 -3.08 -1.16 -0.18
N GLN A 102 -3.67 -1.54 -1.31
CA GLN A 102 -4.74 -2.55 -1.35
C GLN A 102 -4.27 -3.91 -0.81
N LEU A 103 -2.97 -4.20 -0.91
CA LEU A 103 -2.38 -5.41 -0.34
C LEU A 103 -2.45 -5.38 1.19
N GLU A 104 -2.08 -4.27 1.81
CA GLU A 104 -2.15 -4.06 3.27
C GLU A 104 -3.60 -4.13 3.78
N LEU A 105 -4.53 -3.47 3.08
CA LEU A 105 -5.94 -3.49 3.45
C LEU A 105 -6.52 -4.91 3.39
N ARG A 106 -6.22 -5.66 2.32
CA ARG A 106 -6.68 -7.05 2.16
C ARG A 106 -6.10 -7.96 3.23
N ALA A 107 -4.82 -7.82 3.54
CA ALA A 107 -4.16 -8.58 4.60
C ALA A 107 -4.83 -8.31 5.97
N THR A 108 -5.06 -7.04 6.31
CA THR A 108 -5.76 -6.62 7.54
C THR A 108 -7.17 -7.22 7.62
N GLN A 109 -7.95 -7.11 6.53
CA GLN A 109 -9.31 -7.67 6.47
C GLN A 109 -9.32 -9.21 6.61
N ALA A 110 -8.36 -9.90 5.99
CA ALA A 110 -8.22 -11.34 6.09
C ALA A 110 -7.90 -11.79 7.53
N ALA A 111 -6.95 -11.11 8.18
CA ALA A 111 -6.63 -11.37 9.58
C ALA A 111 -7.83 -11.13 10.49
N ALA A 112 -8.59 -10.05 10.26
CA ALA A 112 -9.76 -9.71 11.06
C ALA A 112 -10.86 -10.77 10.97
N ARG A 113 -11.16 -11.24 9.75
CA ARG A 113 -12.09 -12.37 9.55
C ARG A 113 -11.64 -13.62 10.30
N ARG A 114 -10.35 -13.97 10.24
CA ARG A 114 -9.80 -15.15 10.93
C ARG A 114 -9.91 -15.03 12.45
N LEU A 115 -9.76 -13.83 12.99
CA LEU A 115 -9.74 -13.55 14.42
C LEU A 115 -11.11 -13.18 15.00
N GLY A 116 -12.17 -13.17 14.17
CA GLY A 116 -13.52 -12.78 14.59
C GLY A 116 -13.64 -11.31 14.99
N VAL A 117 -12.82 -10.43 14.40
CA VAL A 117 -12.83 -8.99 14.65
C VAL A 117 -13.55 -8.29 13.51
N THR A 118 -14.50 -7.42 13.84
CA THR A 118 -15.18 -6.54 12.89
C THR A 118 -14.35 -5.27 12.71
N LEU A 119 -13.98 -4.97 11.47
CA LEU A 119 -13.24 -3.75 11.14
C LEU A 119 -14.20 -2.61 10.77
N LYS A 120 -13.96 -1.43 11.34
CA LYS A 120 -14.51 -0.17 10.85
C LYS A 120 -13.41 0.64 10.20
N LEU A 121 -13.47 0.75 8.88
CA LEU A 121 -12.52 1.53 8.09
C LEU A 121 -12.89 3.02 8.11
N MET A 122 -11.95 3.88 8.50
CA MET A 122 -12.13 5.33 8.58
C MET A 122 -11.03 6.04 7.81
N GLU A 123 -11.36 6.55 6.63
CA GLU A 123 -10.42 7.27 5.79
C GLU A 123 -10.17 8.69 6.29
N VAL A 124 -8.89 9.09 6.33
CA VAL A 124 -8.41 10.43 6.71
C VAL A 124 -7.50 10.95 5.62
N ARG A 125 -7.84 12.09 5.00
CA ARG A 125 -7.07 12.70 3.91
C ARG A 125 -6.23 13.88 4.35
N ASN A 126 -6.64 14.53 5.43
CA ASN A 126 -6.04 15.75 5.96
C ASN A 126 -6.29 15.85 7.47
N ALA A 127 -5.73 16.88 8.10
CA ALA A 127 -5.89 17.10 9.53
C ALA A 127 -7.35 17.35 9.95
N ASP A 128 -8.16 17.99 9.11
CA ASP A 128 -9.55 18.31 9.43
C ASP A 128 -10.42 17.05 9.52
N ASP A 129 -10.09 16.01 8.74
CA ASP A 129 -10.75 14.71 8.82
C ASP A 129 -10.55 14.02 10.18
N LEU A 130 -9.46 14.29 10.89
CA LEU A 130 -9.20 13.69 12.20
C LEU A 130 -10.28 14.06 13.21
N ALA A 131 -10.69 15.33 13.26
CA ALA A 131 -11.74 15.77 14.18
C ALA A 131 -13.06 15.02 13.93
N ARG A 132 -13.43 14.83 12.65
CA ARG A 132 -14.59 14.05 12.25
C ARG A 132 -14.47 12.58 12.65
N VAL A 133 -13.29 11.98 12.47
CA VAL A 133 -13.01 10.59 12.82
C VAL A 133 -13.08 10.38 14.33
N PHE A 134 -12.43 11.24 15.14
CA PHE A 134 -12.50 11.14 16.59
C PHE A 134 -13.94 11.31 17.11
N ALA A 135 -14.70 12.26 16.57
CA ALA A 135 -16.12 12.38 16.91
C ALA A 135 -16.96 11.14 16.55
N ALA A 136 -16.58 10.42 15.48
CA ALA A 136 -17.21 9.14 15.14
C ALA A 136 -16.79 8.02 16.10
N LEU A 137 -15.52 7.98 16.53
CA LEU A 137 -15.01 7.02 17.51
C LEU A 137 -15.73 7.14 18.86
N ASP A 138 -16.03 8.37 19.30
CA ASP A 138 -16.80 8.62 20.53
C ASP A 138 -18.22 8.06 20.49
N LYS A 139 -18.85 8.09 19.31
CA LYS A 139 -20.20 7.56 19.09
C LYS A 139 -20.19 6.05 18.91
N GLU A 140 -19.25 5.53 18.13
CA GLU A 140 -19.21 4.12 17.77
C GLU A 140 -18.63 3.24 18.89
N ARG A 141 -17.77 3.80 19.75
CA ARG A 141 -17.14 3.09 20.88
C ARG A 141 -16.51 1.75 20.47
N PRO A 142 -15.52 1.74 19.56
CA PRO A 142 -14.78 0.52 19.25
C PRO A 142 -13.96 0.06 20.46
N ASP A 143 -13.63 -1.23 20.50
CA ASP A 143 -12.83 -1.82 21.58
C ASP A 143 -11.34 -1.45 21.45
N ALA A 144 -10.90 -1.13 20.23
CA ALA A 144 -9.54 -0.73 19.92
C ALA A 144 -9.49 0.16 18.67
N LEU A 145 -8.36 0.85 18.51
CA LEU A 145 -8.04 1.70 17.37
C LEU A 145 -6.64 1.35 16.84
N THR A 146 -6.49 1.28 15.52
CA THR A 146 -5.19 1.19 14.85
C THR A 146 -5.13 2.16 13.68
N CYS A 147 -3.93 2.61 13.34
CA CYS A 147 -3.68 3.39 12.13
C CYS A 147 -2.91 2.52 11.13
N SER A 148 -3.31 2.53 9.85
CA SER A 148 -2.44 2.05 8.79
C SER A 148 -1.22 2.98 8.66
N SER A 149 -0.23 2.57 7.87
CA SER A 149 0.92 3.42 7.56
C SER A 149 0.44 4.75 6.94
N MET A 150 0.31 5.80 7.75
CA MET A 150 0.02 7.17 7.29
C MET A 150 1.30 7.76 6.69
N ARG A 151 1.17 8.45 5.55
CA ARG A 151 2.27 9.22 4.96
C ARG A 151 2.17 10.70 5.30
#